data_AF-A0A3A8NCE7-F1
#
_entry.id   AF-A0A3A8NCE7-F1
#
_cell.length_a   1.000
_cell.length_b   1.000
_cell.length_c   1.000
_cell.angle_alpha   90.00
_cell.angle_beta   90.00
_cell.angle_gamma   90.00
#
_symmetry.space_group_name_H-M   'P 1'
#
loop_
_entity.id
_entity.type
_entity.pdbx_description
1 polymer ?
#
loop_
_entity_poly.entity_id
_entity_poly.type
_entity_poly.pdbx_seq_one_letter_code
_entity_poly.pdbx_strand_id
1 'polypeptide(L)'
;MSKPLVDEQYLPHVSNVRHVLASGPHVTTLLDPNVDPALLEGFLIQLCALGVYMTEPVDGWIRRAGESCVRVGLEEVGKQLITHAKHEAGHHLMMVEDTKSLVAGWNKRRMPQLDAEQLLAQAPTPAMQEYRQIHEETINSAMPGAQVAIEYEIENLSVVFAPRLIEQCKRVLGDDVMNSLTFIKEHVELDVGHTALNEVMLNKLLGQAPEHAVTIGKTGARALDIYLRFYGDCMEKAKRMMQVAAA
;
A
#
# COMPACT_ATOMS: atom_id res chain seq x y z
N MET A 1 -9.48 -8.84 31.21
CA MET A 1 -9.07 -7.73 30.33
C MET A 1 -10.13 -7.62 29.27
N SER A 2 -10.73 -6.43 29.07
CA SER A 2 -11.63 -6.20 27.94
C SER A 2 -10.88 -6.46 26.64
N LYS A 3 -11.53 -7.05 25.63
CA LYS A 3 -10.88 -7.19 24.32
C LYS A 3 -10.65 -5.80 23.72
N PRO A 4 -9.60 -5.61 22.91
CA PRO A 4 -9.40 -4.40 22.13
C PRO A 4 -10.66 -4.05 21.30
N LEU A 5 -11.00 -2.77 21.20
CA LEU A 5 -12.13 -2.31 20.38
C LEU A 5 -11.92 -2.63 18.90
N VAL A 6 -10.66 -2.68 18.46
CA VAL A 6 -10.29 -3.15 17.12
C VAL A 6 -10.82 -4.58 16.86
N ASP A 7 -10.67 -5.50 17.82
CA ASP A 7 -11.14 -6.89 17.64
C ASP A 7 -12.67 -6.97 17.59
N GLU A 8 -13.36 -6.19 18.43
CA GLU A 8 -14.81 -6.30 18.59
C GLU A 8 -15.58 -5.50 17.53
N GLN A 9 -15.10 -4.31 17.19
CA GLN A 9 -15.86 -3.33 16.41
C GLN A 9 -15.33 -3.15 14.98
N TYR A 10 -14.05 -3.46 14.74
CA TYR A 10 -13.40 -3.17 13.46
C TYR A 10 -13.10 -4.43 12.65
N LEU A 11 -12.50 -5.44 13.28
CA LEU A 11 -12.10 -6.69 12.64
C LEU A 11 -13.24 -7.39 11.86
N PRO A 12 -14.50 -7.40 12.33
CA PRO A 12 -15.61 -8.00 11.57
C PRO A 12 -15.82 -7.39 10.17
N HIS A 13 -15.38 -6.15 9.95
CA HIS A 13 -15.54 -5.44 8.68
C HIS A 13 -14.39 -5.66 7.70
N VAL A 14 -13.19 -6.02 8.18
CA VAL A 14 -11.99 -6.18 7.35
C VAL A 14 -11.56 -7.65 7.17
N SER A 15 -12.09 -8.57 7.97
CA SER A 15 -11.67 -9.98 8.01
C SER A 15 -11.68 -10.67 6.64
N ASN A 16 -12.74 -10.46 5.84
CA ASN A 16 -12.86 -11.05 4.52
C ASN A 16 -11.76 -10.58 3.57
N VAL A 17 -11.47 -9.27 3.53
CA VAL A 17 -10.44 -8.74 2.64
C VAL A 17 -9.03 -9.09 3.13
N ARG A 18 -8.80 -9.17 4.44
CA ARG A 18 -7.56 -9.70 5.02
C ARG A 18 -7.33 -11.17 4.68
N HIS A 19 -8.40 -11.97 4.57
CA HIS A 19 -8.29 -13.35 4.08
C HIS A 19 -7.84 -13.41 2.60
N VAL A 20 -8.33 -12.49 1.77
CA VAL A 20 -7.86 -12.34 0.38
C VAL A 20 -6.41 -11.87 0.33
N LEU A 21 -5.96 -10.97 1.22
CA LEU A 21 -4.55 -10.65 1.34
C LEU A 21 -3.69 -11.88 1.70
N ALA A 22 -4.20 -12.77 2.56
CA ALA A 22 -3.44 -13.95 2.98
C ALA A 22 -3.34 -15.04 1.89
N SER A 23 -4.38 -15.19 1.07
CA SER A 23 -4.57 -16.37 0.21
C SER A 23 -5.09 -16.09 -1.20
N GLY A 24 -5.23 -14.82 -1.58
CA GLY A 24 -5.75 -14.40 -2.86
C GLY A 24 -4.87 -14.82 -4.04
N PRO A 25 -5.42 -14.82 -5.27
CA PRO A 25 -4.72 -15.34 -6.44
C PRO A 25 -3.42 -14.59 -6.76
N HIS A 26 -3.41 -13.27 -6.63
CA HIS A 26 -2.22 -12.46 -6.91
C HIS A 26 -1.11 -12.71 -5.88
N VAL A 27 -1.46 -12.77 -4.59
CA VAL A 27 -0.51 -13.07 -3.51
C VAL A 27 0.05 -14.48 -3.66
N THR A 28 -0.83 -15.46 -3.91
CA THR A 28 -0.42 -16.86 -4.12
C THR A 28 0.51 -17.00 -5.32
N THR A 29 0.23 -16.31 -6.42
CA THR A 29 1.08 -16.33 -7.62
C THR A 29 2.46 -15.74 -7.35
N LEU A 30 2.54 -14.57 -6.69
CA LEU A 30 3.81 -13.91 -6.39
C LEU A 30 4.68 -14.74 -5.43
N LEU A 31 4.05 -15.43 -4.48
CA LEU A 31 4.72 -16.24 -3.47
C LEU A 31 4.87 -17.72 -3.86
N ASP A 32 4.49 -18.10 -5.09
CA ASP A 32 4.67 -19.46 -5.58
C ASP A 32 6.18 -19.82 -5.59
N PRO A 33 6.60 -20.95 -5.01
CA PRO A 33 7.99 -21.41 -5.07
C PRO A 33 8.57 -21.47 -6.49
N ASN A 34 7.72 -21.64 -7.51
CA ASN A 34 8.07 -21.76 -8.91
C ASN A 34 7.61 -20.55 -9.75
N VAL A 35 7.36 -19.39 -9.13
CA VAL A 35 7.02 -18.16 -9.87
C VAL A 35 8.07 -17.88 -10.94
N ASP A 36 7.62 -17.49 -12.14
CA ASP A 36 8.53 -17.06 -13.21
C ASP A 36 9.32 -15.82 -12.73
N PRO A 37 10.67 -15.87 -12.71
CA PRO A 37 11.49 -14.73 -12.34
C PRO A 37 11.18 -13.46 -13.14
N ALA A 38 10.85 -13.58 -14.42
CA ALA A 38 10.49 -12.44 -15.25
C ALA A 38 9.14 -11.84 -14.84
N LEU A 39 8.18 -12.66 -14.42
CA LEU A 39 6.90 -12.16 -13.91
C LEU A 39 7.07 -11.41 -12.59
N LEU A 40 7.88 -11.97 -11.67
CA LEU A 40 8.14 -11.33 -10.37
C LEU A 40 8.87 -9.99 -10.54
N GLU A 41 9.94 -9.96 -11.33
CA GLU A 41 10.68 -8.72 -11.61
C GLU A 41 9.81 -7.69 -12.35
N GLY A 42 9.02 -8.13 -13.33
CA GLY A 42 8.07 -7.26 -14.03
C GLY A 42 6.98 -6.71 -13.14
N PHE A 43 6.49 -7.51 -12.18
CA PHE A 43 5.54 -7.04 -11.17
C PHE A 43 6.16 -5.94 -10.30
N LEU A 44 7.40 -6.10 -9.82
CA LEU A 44 8.08 -5.08 -9.01
C LEU A 44 8.26 -3.77 -9.79
N ILE A 45 8.63 -3.85 -11.08
CA ILE A 45 8.73 -2.68 -11.96
C ILE A 45 7.38 -1.94 -12.03
N GLN A 46 6.28 -2.67 -12.26
CA GLN A 46 4.96 -2.06 -12.33
C GLN A 46 4.48 -1.53 -10.97
N LEU A 47 4.78 -2.24 -9.88
CA LEU A 47 4.46 -1.83 -8.52
C LEU A 47 5.11 -0.48 -8.19
N CYS A 48 6.41 -0.34 -8.44
CA CYS A 48 7.12 0.91 -8.20
C CYS A 48 6.66 2.02 -9.16
N ALA A 49 6.56 1.73 -10.47
CA ALA A 49 6.23 2.76 -11.45
C ALA A 49 4.83 3.35 -11.25
N LEU A 50 3.82 2.48 -11.06
CA LEU A 50 2.44 2.92 -10.84
C LEU A 50 2.22 3.42 -9.41
N GLY A 51 2.95 2.86 -8.44
CA GLY A 51 2.85 3.23 -7.04
C GLY A 51 3.19 4.70 -6.77
N VAL A 52 3.99 5.35 -7.63
CA VAL A 52 4.27 6.80 -7.56
C VAL A 52 2.97 7.60 -7.51
N TYR A 53 2.00 7.28 -8.37
CA TYR A 53 0.71 7.97 -8.40
C TYR A 53 -0.11 7.72 -7.13
N MET A 54 0.04 6.57 -6.46
CA MET A 54 -0.66 6.30 -5.19
C MET A 54 0.01 7.01 -4.00
N THR A 55 1.33 7.20 -4.07
CA THR A 55 2.17 7.63 -2.93
C THR A 55 2.43 9.14 -2.91
N GLU A 56 2.53 9.78 -4.08
CA GLU A 56 2.84 11.22 -4.21
C GLU A 56 1.98 12.16 -3.32
N PRO A 57 0.66 11.97 -3.21
CA PRO A 57 -0.21 12.86 -2.40
C PRO A 57 -0.41 12.42 -0.93
N VAL A 58 0.21 11.32 -0.48
CA VAL A 58 -0.11 10.66 0.82
C VAL A 58 0.09 11.59 2.02
N ASP A 59 1.23 12.29 2.12
CA ASP A 59 1.49 13.23 3.20
C ASP A 59 0.42 14.33 3.27
N GLY A 60 0.01 14.82 2.09
CA GLY A 60 -1.04 15.82 1.94
C GLY A 60 -2.41 15.31 2.38
N TRP A 61 -2.73 14.03 2.16
CA TRP A 61 -3.98 13.42 2.63
C TRP A 61 -4.00 13.23 4.14
N ILE A 62 -2.96 12.61 4.69
CA ILE A 62 -2.87 12.32 6.13
C ILE A 62 -2.92 13.62 6.93
N ARG A 63 -2.17 14.64 6.50
CA ARG A 63 -2.20 15.97 7.15
C ARG A 63 -3.59 16.60 7.10
N ARG A 64 -4.23 16.63 5.93
CA ARG A 64 -5.58 17.23 5.78
C ARG A 64 -6.64 16.46 6.57
N ALA A 65 -6.56 15.13 6.63
CA ALA A 65 -7.41 14.31 7.48
C ALA A 65 -7.22 14.68 8.95
N GLY A 66 -5.98 14.85 9.39
CA GLY A 66 -5.67 15.27 10.75
C GLY A 66 -6.21 16.68 11.08
N GLU A 67 -6.06 17.64 10.17
CA GLU A 67 -6.66 18.98 10.30
C GLU A 67 -8.20 18.92 10.37
N SER A 68 -8.83 18.09 9.54
CA SER A 68 -10.28 17.84 9.60
C SER A 68 -10.69 17.19 10.92
N CYS A 69 -9.93 16.23 11.44
CA CYS A 69 -10.17 15.60 12.74
C CYS A 69 -10.18 16.62 13.87
N VAL A 70 -9.20 17.53 13.90
CA VAL A 70 -9.16 18.61 14.90
C VAL A 70 -10.41 19.49 14.82
N ARG A 71 -10.86 19.86 13.61
CA ARG A 71 -12.06 20.69 13.43
C ARG A 71 -13.34 20.03 13.93
N VAL A 72 -13.44 18.70 13.89
CA VAL A 72 -14.62 17.94 14.34
C VAL A 72 -14.51 17.43 15.78
N GLY A 73 -13.51 17.88 16.54
CA GLY A 73 -13.35 17.53 17.97
C GLY A 73 -12.54 16.26 18.23
N LEU A 74 -11.95 15.63 17.21
CA LEU A 74 -11.03 14.48 17.33
C LEU A 74 -9.57 14.96 17.46
N GLU A 75 -9.30 15.84 18.42
CA GLU A 75 -8.05 16.60 18.48
C GLU A 75 -6.79 15.73 18.60
N GLU A 76 -6.84 14.70 19.45
CA GLU A 76 -5.68 13.83 19.68
C GLU A 76 -5.37 12.94 18.47
N VAL A 77 -6.39 12.34 17.86
CA VAL A 77 -6.26 11.59 16.60
C VAL A 77 -5.73 12.50 15.50
N GLY A 78 -6.27 13.72 15.39
CA GLY A 78 -5.84 14.68 14.38
C GLY A 78 -4.39 15.09 14.51
N LYS A 79 -3.90 15.34 15.74
CA LYS A 79 -2.49 15.66 16.00
C LYS A 79 -1.55 14.51 15.66
N GLN A 80 -1.95 13.28 15.91
CA GLN A 80 -1.16 12.09 15.54
C GLN A 80 -1.06 11.93 14.03
N LEU A 81 -2.16 12.05 13.29
CA LEU A 81 -2.15 12.07 11.82
C LEU A 81 -1.24 13.16 11.26
N ILE A 82 -1.32 14.40 11.76
CA ILE A 82 -0.45 15.49 11.30
C ILE A 82 1.04 15.19 11.56
N THR A 83 1.36 14.46 12.63
CA THR A 83 2.73 14.04 12.93
C THR A 83 3.16 12.94 11.97
N HIS A 84 2.32 11.93 11.75
CA HIS A 84 2.53 10.83 10.82
C HIS A 84 2.82 11.32 9.40
N ALA A 85 2.05 12.30 8.92
CA ALA A 85 2.21 12.86 7.57
C ALA A 85 3.63 13.35 7.27
N LYS A 86 4.40 13.75 8.28
CA LYS A 86 5.78 14.22 8.07
C LYS A 86 6.74 13.09 7.72
N HIS A 87 6.47 11.86 8.16
CA HIS A 87 7.31 10.71 7.85
C HIS A 87 7.09 10.24 6.42
N GLU A 88 5.88 10.40 5.87
CA GLU A 88 5.55 9.97 4.50
C GLU A 88 6.06 10.92 3.40
N ALA A 89 6.57 12.09 3.78
CA ALA A 89 6.95 13.13 2.84
C ALA A 89 8.13 12.66 1.96
N GLY A 90 7.87 12.56 0.65
CA GLY A 90 8.88 12.21 -0.35
C GLY A 90 9.06 10.71 -0.61
N HIS A 91 8.29 9.82 0.03
CA HIS A 91 8.36 8.38 -0.22
C HIS A 91 8.12 7.99 -1.69
N HIS A 92 7.30 8.76 -2.43
CA HIS A 92 7.11 8.55 -3.86
C HIS A 92 8.40 8.70 -4.69
N LEU A 93 9.39 9.48 -4.22
CA LEU A 93 10.68 9.63 -4.90
C LEU A 93 11.50 8.34 -4.83
N MET A 94 11.36 7.56 -3.74
CA MET A 94 11.98 6.24 -3.64
C MET A 94 11.43 5.30 -4.70
N MET A 95 10.11 5.31 -4.91
CA MET A 95 9.48 4.50 -5.96
C MET A 95 9.94 4.90 -7.37
N VAL A 96 10.19 6.19 -7.62
CA VAL A 96 10.78 6.66 -8.89
C VAL A 96 12.18 6.07 -9.10
N GLU A 97 13.04 6.14 -8.08
CA GLU A 97 14.41 5.65 -8.18
C GLU A 97 14.49 4.11 -8.22
N ASP A 98 13.63 3.43 -7.47
CA ASP A 98 13.45 1.97 -7.54
C ASP A 98 13.01 1.55 -8.95
N THR A 99 12.06 2.27 -9.57
CA THR A 99 11.61 2.02 -10.94
C THR A 99 12.78 2.09 -11.93
N LYS A 100 13.57 3.18 -11.88
CA LYS A 100 14.73 3.35 -12.77
C LYS A 100 15.76 2.25 -12.57
N SER A 101 16.02 1.88 -11.32
CA SER A 101 17.00 0.86 -10.96
C SER A 101 16.56 -0.54 -11.40
N LEU A 102 15.30 -0.90 -11.18
CA LEU A 102 14.72 -2.16 -11.64
C LEU A 102 14.71 -2.26 -13.17
N VAL A 103 14.33 -1.20 -13.88
CA VAL A 103 14.36 -1.16 -15.35
C VAL A 103 15.77 -1.32 -15.88
N ALA A 104 16.76 -0.63 -15.30
CA ALA A 104 18.16 -0.80 -15.67
C ALA A 104 18.64 -2.24 -15.42
N GLY A 105 18.20 -2.88 -14.34
CA GLY A 105 18.44 -4.30 -14.05
C GLY A 105 17.84 -5.22 -15.10
N TRP A 106 16.54 -5.05 -15.40
CA TRP A 106 15.81 -5.80 -16.41
C TRP A 106 16.51 -5.73 -17.76
N ASN A 107 16.82 -4.51 -18.23
CA ASN A 107 17.41 -4.24 -19.53
C ASN A 107 18.79 -4.88 -19.73
N LYS A 108 19.54 -5.14 -18.65
CA LYS A 108 20.81 -5.88 -18.73
C LYS A 108 20.63 -7.37 -19.02
N ARG A 109 19.46 -7.95 -18.70
CA ARG A 109 19.24 -9.40 -18.66
C ARG A 109 18.13 -9.89 -19.58
N ARG A 110 17.21 -9.01 -19.98
CA ARG A 110 15.92 -9.41 -20.54
C ARG A 110 15.53 -8.56 -21.74
N MET A 111 14.61 -9.13 -22.51
CA MET A 111 13.85 -8.47 -23.56
C MET A 111 12.36 -8.55 -23.21
N PRO A 112 11.55 -7.55 -23.60
CA PRO A 112 11.95 -6.38 -24.38
C PRO A 112 12.69 -5.37 -23.50
N GLN A 113 13.48 -4.48 -24.12
CA GLN A 113 14.02 -3.34 -23.38
C GLN A 113 12.87 -2.43 -22.96
N LEU A 114 12.93 -1.96 -21.72
CA LEU A 114 11.92 -1.10 -21.12
C LEU A 114 12.44 0.34 -21.04
N ASP A 115 11.52 1.29 -21.06
CA ASP A 115 11.77 2.70 -20.86
C ASP A 115 11.14 3.12 -19.52
N ALA A 116 11.98 3.51 -18.56
CA ALA A 116 11.53 3.89 -17.22
C ALA A 116 10.61 5.12 -17.25
N GLU A 117 10.88 6.09 -18.12
CA GLU A 117 10.07 7.31 -18.22
C GLU A 117 8.69 7.00 -18.82
N GLN A 118 8.62 6.09 -19.79
CA GLN A 118 7.32 5.61 -20.30
C GLN A 118 6.53 4.85 -19.24
N LEU A 119 7.20 4.06 -18.41
CA LEU A 119 6.56 3.33 -17.31
C LEU A 119 6.04 4.28 -16.22
N LEU A 120 6.78 5.33 -15.89
CA LEU A 120 6.38 6.37 -14.94
C LEU A 120 5.26 7.26 -15.49
N ALA A 121 5.21 7.46 -16.81
CA ALA A 121 4.18 8.26 -17.49
C ALA A 121 2.87 7.48 -17.79
N GLN A 122 2.74 6.25 -17.31
CA GLN A 122 1.54 5.44 -17.52
C GLN A 122 0.28 6.13 -16.95
N ALA A 123 -0.82 6.03 -17.68
CA ALA A 123 -2.13 6.45 -17.17
C ALA A 123 -2.50 5.61 -15.92
N PRO A 124 -3.11 6.25 -14.89
CA PRO A 124 -3.51 5.54 -13.69
C PRO A 124 -4.59 4.51 -13.99
N THR A 125 -4.56 3.38 -13.28
CA THR A 125 -5.57 2.35 -13.37
C THR A 125 -6.84 2.76 -12.60
N PRO A 126 -7.98 2.12 -12.82
CA PRO A 126 -9.19 2.38 -12.04
C PRO A 126 -8.96 2.23 -10.53
N ALA A 127 -8.23 1.19 -10.08
CA ALA A 127 -7.91 1.00 -8.67
C ALA A 127 -7.11 2.18 -8.09
N MET A 128 -6.12 2.70 -8.85
CA MET A 128 -5.33 3.85 -8.43
C MET A 128 -6.17 5.13 -8.30
N GLN A 129 -7.12 5.34 -9.23
CA GLN A 129 -8.04 6.49 -9.17
C GLN A 129 -8.98 6.37 -7.96
N GLU A 130 -9.53 5.16 -7.73
CA GLU A 130 -10.36 4.87 -6.56
C GLU A 130 -9.60 5.06 -5.24
N TYR A 131 -8.30 4.74 -5.22
CA TYR A 131 -7.43 4.97 -4.05
C TYR A 131 -7.33 6.46 -3.71
N ARG A 132 -7.07 7.31 -4.72
CA ARG A 132 -7.08 8.77 -4.51
C ARG A 132 -8.46 9.24 -4.03
N GLN A 133 -9.52 8.69 -4.63
CA GLN A 133 -10.89 9.08 -4.32
C GLN A 133 -11.28 8.73 -2.87
N ILE A 134 -10.96 7.54 -2.36
CA ILE A 134 -11.35 7.17 -0.98
C ILE A 134 -10.70 8.10 0.06
N HIS A 135 -9.46 8.55 -0.16
CA HIS A 135 -8.82 9.53 0.70
C HIS A 135 -9.56 10.88 0.70
N GLU A 136 -9.84 11.43 -0.49
CA GLU A 136 -10.57 12.69 -0.59
C GLU A 136 -12.00 12.59 -0.02
N GLU A 137 -12.70 11.49 -0.27
CA GLU A 137 -14.01 11.23 0.32
C GLU A 137 -13.95 11.18 1.85
N THR A 138 -12.94 10.50 2.39
CA THR A 138 -12.76 10.35 3.84
C THR A 138 -12.48 11.69 4.51
N ILE A 139 -11.53 12.46 3.98
CA ILE A 139 -11.13 13.79 4.49
C ILE A 139 -12.31 14.76 4.57
N ASN A 140 -13.22 14.68 3.59
CA ASN A 140 -14.38 15.56 3.46
C ASN A 140 -15.66 14.98 4.06
N SER A 141 -15.60 13.78 4.64
CA SER A 141 -16.75 13.11 5.24
C SER A 141 -17.08 13.66 6.64
N ALA A 142 -18.20 13.18 7.20
CA ALA A 142 -18.52 13.40 8.61
C ALA A 142 -17.55 12.70 9.58
N MET A 143 -16.76 11.72 9.10
CA MET A 143 -15.76 11.02 9.91
C MET A 143 -14.37 11.01 9.25
N PRO A 144 -13.66 12.15 9.25
CA PRO A 144 -12.30 12.25 8.72
C PRO A 144 -11.30 11.35 9.46
N GLY A 145 -11.60 10.97 10.71
CA GLY A 145 -10.80 10.02 11.49
C GLY A 145 -10.70 8.64 10.86
N ALA A 146 -11.63 8.27 9.97
CA ALA A 146 -11.55 7.00 9.25
C ALA A 146 -10.29 6.88 8.36
N GLN A 147 -9.54 7.98 8.14
CA GLN A 147 -8.20 7.93 7.55
C GLN A 147 -7.26 7.00 8.34
N VAL A 148 -7.38 6.92 9.66
CA VAL A 148 -6.58 6.00 10.50
C VAL A 148 -6.76 4.54 10.07
N ALA A 149 -7.98 4.16 9.65
CA ALA A 149 -8.23 2.82 9.15
C ALA A 149 -7.59 2.58 7.78
N ILE A 150 -7.43 3.61 6.96
CA ILE A 150 -6.69 3.50 5.69
C ILE A 150 -5.22 3.24 5.99
N GLU A 151 -4.58 4.09 6.80
CA GLU A 151 -3.16 3.92 7.16
C GLU A 151 -2.91 2.56 7.82
N TYR A 152 -3.77 2.16 8.75
CA TYR A 152 -3.66 0.88 9.44
C TYR A 152 -3.69 -0.32 8.49
N GLU A 153 -4.59 -0.37 7.50
CA GLU A 153 -4.62 -1.50 6.57
C GLU A 153 -3.49 -1.47 5.55
N ILE A 154 -3.07 -0.29 5.09
CA ILE A 154 -2.00 -0.18 4.10
C ILE A 154 -0.64 -0.50 4.72
N GLU A 155 -0.34 0.00 5.92
CA GLU A 155 0.89 -0.38 6.64
C GLU A 155 0.88 -1.83 7.09
N ASN A 156 -0.29 -2.40 7.40
CA ASN A 156 -0.38 -3.81 7.71
C ASN A 156 0.06 -4.70 6.53
N LEU A 157 0.00 -4.22 5.27
CA LEU A 157 0.62 -4.91 4.13
C LEU A 157 2.14 -5.06 4.33
N SER A 158 2.81 -4.03 4.83
CA SER A 158 4.24 -4.00 5.13
C SER A 158 4.62 -4.96 6.24
N VAL A 159 3.68 -5.31 7.13
CA VAL A 159 3.90 -6.28 8.20
C VAL A 159 3.63 -7.72 7.76
N VAL A 160 2.55 -7.96 7.01
CA VAL A 160 2.09 -9.34 6.74
C VAL A 160 2.51 -9.89 5.37
N PHE A 161 2.67 -9.03 4.37
CA PHE A 161 2.94 -9.44 2.99
C PHE A 161 4.35 -9.06 2.54
N ALA A 162 4.77 -7.81 2.76
CA ALA A 162 6.06 -7.32 2.27
C ALA A 162 7.28 -8.16 2.73
N PRO A 163 7.37 -8.69 3.97
CA PRO A 163 8.50 -9.52 4.37
C PRO A 163 8.59 -10.81 3.57
N ARG A 164 7.43 -11.44 3.30
CA ARG A 164 7.33 -12.66 2.47
C ARG A 164 7.70 -12.35 1.02
N LEU A 165 7.27 -11.20 0.50
CA LEU A 165 7.63 -10.75 -0.84
C LEU A 165 9.14 -10.50 -0.95
N ILE A 166 9.77 -9.86 0.05
CA ILE A 166 11.22 -9.62 0.09
C ILE A 166 11.99 -10.95 0.08
N GLU A 167 11.62 -11.90 0.96
CA GLU A 167 12.26 -13.22 0.99
C GLU A 167 12.15 -13.94 -0.35
N GLN A 168 10.97 -13.87 -0.96
CA GLN A 168 10.72 -14.43 -2.28
C GLN A 168 11.58 -13.75 -3.37
N CYS A 169 11.70 -12.42 -3.34
CA CYS A 169 12.54 -11.68 -4.28
C CYS A 169 14.01 -12.09 -4.17
N LYS A 170 14.55 -12.19 -2.94
CA LYS A 170 15.92 -12.67 -2.72
C LYS A 170 16.13 -14.08 -3.27
N ARG A 171 15.18 -14.98 -3.01
CA ARG A 171 15.24 -16.37 -3.47
C ARG A 171 15.20 -16.50 -4.99
N VAL A 172 14.36 -15.72 -5.66
CA VAL A 172 14.06 -15.87 -7.09
C VAL A 172 14.95 -14.98 -7.97
N LEU A 173 15.24 -13.76 -7.54
CA LEU A 173 15.97 -12.74 -8.31
C LEU A 173 17.39 -12.49 -7.79
N GLY A 174 17.75 -13.04 -6.64
CA GLY A 174 19.03 -12.81 -5.96
C GLY A 174 19.00 -11.59 -5.04
N ASP A 175 19.97 -11.51 -4.14
CA ASP A 175 20.04 -10.44 -3.12
C ASP A 175 20.23 -9.05 -3.71
N ASP A 176 20.88 -8.93 -4.87
CA ASP A 176 21.16 -7.64 -5.52
C ASP A 176 19.91 -6.84 -5.86
N VAL A 177 18.75 -7.50 -6.03
CA VAL A 177 17.48 -6.82 -6.33
C VAL A 177 17.04 -5.91 -5.17
N MET A 178 17.51 -6.17 -3.95
CA MET A 178 17.21 -5.34 -2.77
C MET A 178 17.75 -3.92 -2.89
N ASN A 179 18.79 -3.70 -3.70
CA ASN A 179 19.31 -2.37 -3.98
C ASN A 179 18.34 -1.51 -4.82
N SER A 180 17.28 -2.12 -5.37
CA SER A 180 16.26 -1.47 -6.20
C SER A 180 14.86 -1.55 -5.60
N LEU A 181 14.74 -1.91 -4.32
CA LEU A 181 13.48 -1.99 -3.57
C LEU A 181 13.57 -1.17 -2.27
N THR A 182 14.14 0.03 -2.36
CA THR A 182 14.35 0.90 -1.19
C THR A 182 13.05 1.26 -0.50
N PHE A 183 11.97 1.53 -1.26
CA PHE A 183 10.66 1.86 -0.69
C PHE A 183 10.11 0.70 0.17
N ILE A 184 10.08 -0.51 -0.38
CA ILE A 184 9.52 -1.69 0.32
C ILE A 184 10.38 -2.04 1.54
N LYS A 185 11.71 -1.91 1.41
CA LYS A 185 12.64 -2.18 2.51
C LYS A 185 12.41 -1.24 3.68
N GLU A 186 12.27 0.06 3.41
CA GLU A 186 12.01 1.06 4.46
C GLU A 186 10.69 0.77 5.19
N HIS A 187 9.63 0.45 4.44
CA HIS A 187 8.33 0.12 5.01
C HIS A 187 8.36 -1.19 5.83
N VAL A 188 9.15 -2.20 5.45
CA VAL A 188 9.32 -3.39 6.29
C VAL A 188 10.10 -3.08 7.58
N GLU A 189 11.11 -2.21 7.52
CA GLU A 189 11.95 -1.87 8.68
C GLU A 189 11.23 -0.92 9.67
N LEU A 190 10.41 0.00 9.18
CA LEU A 190 9.75 1.04 9.99
C LEU A 190 8.29 0.72 10.34
N ASP A 191 7.52 0.06 9.48
CA ASP A 191 6.06 -0.03 9.65
C ASP A 191 5.61 -1.00 10.73
N VAL A 192 6.50 -1.82 11.30
CA VAL A 192 6.17 -2.56 12.53
C VAL A 192 5.84 -1.57 13.66
N GLY A 193 6.60 -0.46 13.73
CA GLY A 193 6.35 0.62 14.68
C GLY A 193 5.10 1.43 14.34
N HIS A 194 4.93 1.79 13.07
CA HIS A 194 3.76 2.56 12.60
C HIS A 194 2.45 1.77 12.75
N THR A 195 2.43 0.49 12.42
CA THR A 195 1.24 -0.37 12.55
C THR A 195 0.78 -0.48 14.00
N ALA A 196 1.72 -0.62 14.95
CA ALA A 196 1.39 -0.65 16.38
C ALA A 196 0.83 0.69 16.87
N LEU A 197 1.38 1.81 16.40
CA LEU A 197 0.87 3.15 16.70
C LEU A 197 -0.53 3.37 16.08
N ASN A 198 -0.74 2.90 14.86
CA ASN A 198 -2.02 2.98 14.17
C ASN A 198 -3.08 2.10 14.83
N GLU A 199 -2.73 0.93 15.36
CA GLU A 199 -3.67 0.12 16.14
C GLU A 199 -4.11 0.82 17.43
N VAL A 200 -3.18 1.48 18.12
CA VAL A 200 -3.49 2.31 19.30
C VAL A 200 -4.39 3.48 18.92
N MET A 201 -4.09 4.17 17.82
CA MET A 201 -4.86 5.28 17.30
C MET A 201 -6.27 4.85 16.87
N LEU A 202 -6.39 3.68 16.23
CA LEU A 202 -7.65 3.10 15.79
C LEU A 202 -8.51 2.68 16.98
N ASN A 203 -7.94 2.01 17.98
CA ASN A 203 -8.63 1.71 19.24
C ASN A 203 -9.16 2.98 19.90
N LYS A 204 -8.33 4.03 19.93
CA LYS A 204 -8.72 5.33 20.49
C LYS A 204 -9.88 5.96 19.72
N LEU A 205 -9.80 5.99 18.39
CA LEU A 205 -10.85 6.51 17.53
C LEU A 205 -12.17 5.76 17.74
N LEU A 206 -12.14 4.42 17.81
CA LEU A 206 -13.32 3.59 18.09
C LEU A 206 -13.91 3.86 19.47
N GLY A 207 -13.07 4.20 20.45
CA GLY A 207 -13.53 4.62 21.78
C GLY A 207 -14.15 6.03 21.81
N GLN A 208 -13.69 6.94 20.94
CA GLN A 208 -14.19 8.32 20.85
C GLN A 208 -15.45 8.44 19.98
N ALA A 209 -15.58 7.59 18.97
CA ALA A 209 -16.66 7.63 17.99
C ALA A 209 -17.22 6.22 17.69
N PRO A 210 -17.72 5.47 18.70
CA PRO A 210 -18.18 4.10 18.53
C PRO A 210 -19.36 3.97 17.55
N GLU A 211 -20.20 5.00 17.42
CA GLU A 211 -21.29 5.07 16.44
C GLU A 211 -20.80 5.04 14.98
N HIS A 212 -19.53 5.37 14.74
CA HIS A 212 -18.90 5.37 13.43
C HIS A 212 -18.08 4.10 13.14
N ALA A 213 -18.05 3.12 14.05
CA ALA A 213 -17.23 1.91 13.90
C ALA A 213 -17.44 1.18 12.56
N VAL A 214 -18.68 1.05 12.10
CA VAL A 214 -18.99 0.40 10.81
C VAL A 214 -18.41 1.20 9.64
N THR A 215 -18.50 2.53 9.67
CA THR A 215 -17.93 3.39 8.62
C THR A 215 -16.41 3.25 8.61
N ILE A 216 -15.77 3.34 9.78
CA ILE A 216 -14.32 3.21 9.93
C ILE A 216 -13.84 1.84 9.39
N GLY A 217 -14.50 0.75 9.82
CA GLY A 217 -14.21 -0.60 9.35
C GLY A 217 -14.37 -0.79 7.85
N LYS A 218 -15.45 -0.27 7.26
CA LYS A 218 -15.67 -0.34 5.81
C LYS A 218 -14.68 0.50 5.01
N THR A 219 -14.25 1.64 5.54
CA THR A 219 -13.22 2.48 4.90
C THR A 219 -11.89 1.73 4.83
N GLY A 220 -11.43 1.14 5.94
CA GLY A 220 -10.22 0.31 5.94
C GLY A 220 -10.34 -0.89 4.99
N ALA A 221 -11.49 -1.60 5.04
CA ALA A 221 -11.72 -2.74 4.16
C ALA A 221 -11.66 -2.38 2.68
N ARG A 222 -12.25 -1.22 2.31
CA ARG A 222 -12.23 -0.70 0.93
C ARG A 222 -10.81 -0.29 0.51
N ALA A 223 -10.04 0.35 1.39
CA ALA A 223 -8.64 0.69 1.09
C ALA A 223 -7.81 -0.56 0.79
N LEU A 224 -7.94 -1.62 1.62
CA LEU A 224 -7.21 -2.86 1.39
C LEU A 224 -7.65 -3.57 0.10
N ASP A 225 -8.95 -3.59 -0.20
CA ASP A 225 -9.48 -4.16 -1.45
C ASP A 225 -8.91 -3.44 -2.68
N ILE A 226 -8.89 -2.10 -2.65
CA ILE A 226 -8.31 -1.29 -3.72
C ILE A 226 -6.83 -1.67 -3.94
N TYR A 227 -6.06 -1.82 -2.86
CA TYR A 227 -4.64 -2.18 -2.95
C TYR A 227 -4.43 -3.60 -3.52
N LEU A 228 -5.30 -4.56 -3.19
CA LEU A 228 -5.26 -5.90 -3.76
C LEU A 228 -5.62 -5.92 -5.25
N ARG A 229 -6.57 -5.08 -5.69
CA ARG A 229 -6.85 -4.88 -7.12
C ARG A 229 -5.69 -4.21 -7.84
N PHE A 230 -5.04 -3.26 -7.20
CA PHE A 230 -3.82 -2.64 -7.72
C PHE A 230 -2.69 -3.67 -7.93
N TYR A 231 -2.49 -4.63 -7.01
CA TYR A 231 -1.57 -5.75 -7.26
C TYR A 231 -1.95 -6.58 -8.49
N GLY A 232 -3.25 -6.79 -8.71
CA GLY A 232 -3.76 -7.42 -9.92
C GLY A 232 -3.40 -6.63 -11.18
N ASP A 233 -3.61 -5.30 -11.17
CA ASP A 233 -3.27 -4.42 -12.28
C ASP A 233 -1.75 -4.46 -12.61
N CYS A 234 -0.89 -4.41 -11.58
CA CYS A 234 0.56 -4.53 -11.74
C CYS A 234 0.95 -5.86 -12.39
N MET A 235 0.34 -6.96 -11.94
CA MET A 235 0.60 -8.29 -12.47
C MET A 235 0.14 -8.43 -13.92
N GLU A 236 -1.04 -7.93 -14.27
CA GLU A 236 -1.53 -7.97 -15.65
C GLU A 236 -0.69 -7.11 -16.60
N LYS A 237 -0.24 -5.94 -16.13
CA LYS A 237 0.70 -5.11 -16.91
C LYS A 237 2.06 -5.79 -17.07
N ALA A 238 2.58 -6.47 -16.05
CA ALA A 238 3.81 -7.25 -16.14
C ALA A 238 3.70 -8.38 -17.17
N LYS A 239 2.59 -9.12 -17.18
CA LYS A 239 2.34 -10.16 -18.19
C LYS A 239 2.32 -9.58 -19.61
N ARG A 240 1.62 -8.46 -19.82
CA ARG A 240 1.57 -7.79 -21.14
C ARG A 240 2.94 -7.30 -21.59
N MET A 241 3.71 -6.72 -20.66
CA MET A 241 5.08 -6.26 -20.90
C MET A 241 5.97 -7.42 -21.42
N MET A 242 5.80 -8.63 -20.89
CA MET A 242 6.52 -9.82 -21.33
C MET A 242 6.02 -10.36 -22.68
N GLN A 243 4.72 -10.27 -22.97
CA GLN A 243 4.12 -10.78 -24.21
C GLN A 243 4.54 -9.97 -25.45
N VAL A 244 4.80 -8.66 -25.31
CA VAL A 244 5.27 -7.81 -26.41
C VAL A 244 6.67 -8.25 -26.92
N ALA A 245 7.44 -9.02 -26.16
CA ALA A 245 8.71 -9.61 -26.62
C ALA A 245 8.56 -10.92 -27.42
N ALA A 246 7.39 -11.56 -27.41
CA ALA A 246 7.16 -12.84 -28.08
C ALA A 246 6.50 -12.70 -29.46
N ALA A 247 6.20 -11.46 -29.89
CA ALA A 247 5.61 -11.11 -31.18
C ALA A 247 6.63 -10.36 -32.05
#